data_AF-A0A9D2JGI1-F1
#
_entry.id   AF-A0A9D2JGI1-F1
#
_cell.length_a   1.000
_cell.length_b   1.000
_cell.length_c   1.000
_cell.angle_alpha   90.00
_cell.angle_beta   90.00
_cell.angle_gamma   90.00
#
_symmetry.space_group_name_H-M   'P 1'
#
loop_
_entity.id
_entity.type
_entity.pdbx_description
1 polymer ?
#
loop_
_entity_poly.entity_id
_entity_poly.type
_entity_poly.pdbx_seq_one_letter_code
_entity_poly.pdbx_strand_id
1 'polypeptide(L)'
;ELAAMHKNCAVILGFIHNHPGQLGQVRRFAEYYLPTTRKLLDTAQGLGSTDSGQAQEIRRDITGILHTLNLAYAKLYDTLLQDISLDVSTEIDTLETMLRQDGLTHDFDSDFKRG
;
A
#
# COMPACT_ATOMS: atom_id res chain seq x y z
N GLU A 1 16.56 0.28 -0.43
CA GLU A 1 15.68 -0.11 -1.55
C GLU A 1 15.11 -1.52 -1.45
N LEU A 2 15.91 -2.58 -1.45
CA LEU A 2 15.38 -3.96 -1.48
C LEU A 2 14.50 -4.30 -0.26
N ALA A 3 14.97 -3.97 0.95
CA ALA A 3 14.20 -4.18 2.17
C ALA A 3 12.90 -3.36 2.20
N ALA A 4 12.95 -2.12 1.71
CA ALA A 4 11.76 -1.26 1.58
C ALA A 4 10.75 -1.86 0.60
N MET A 5 11.23 -2.41 -0.52
CA MET A 5 10.38 -3.07 -1.52
C MET A 5 9.67 -4.29 -0.94
N HIS A 6 10.40 -5.17 -0.26
CA HIS A 6 9.79 -6.32 0.41
C HIS A 6 8.77 -5.90 1.46
N LYS A 7 9.10 -4.88 2.28
CA LYS A 7 8.18 -4.34 3.28
C LYS A 7 6.90 -3.81 2.62
N ASN A 8 7.03 -2.95 1.61
CA ASN A 8 5.90 -2.33 0.91
C ASN A 8 5.00 -3.37 0.23
N CYS A 9 5.60 -4.35 -0.44
CA CYS A 9 4.83 -5.45 -1.02
C CYS A 9 4.10 -6.27 0.06
N ALA A 10 4.75 -6.56 1.18
CA ALA A 10 4.14 -7.32 2.28
C ALA A 10 2.96 -6.58 2.92
N VAL A 11 3.08 -5.28 3.18
CA VAL A 11 1.95 -4.50 3.75
C VAL A 11 0.78 -4.43 2.78
N ILE A 12 1.02 -4.22 1.48
CA ILE A 12 -0.06 -4.20 0.48
C ILE A 12 -0.74 -5.57 0.41
N LEU A 13 0.02 -6.66 0.31
CA LEU A 13 -0.54 -8.02 0.23
C LEU A 13 -1.31 -8.41 1.50
N GLY A 14 -0.77 -8.08 2.67
CA GLY A 14 -1.44 -8.32 3.96
C GLY A 14 -2.72 -7.50 4.10
N PHE A 15 -2.71 -6.25 3.63
CA PHE A 15 -3.90 -5.41 3.62
C PHE A 15 -5.00 -5.99 2.72
N ILE A 16 -4.67 -6.39 1.50
CA ILE A 16 -5.63 -6.97 0.55
C ILE A 16 -6.23 -8.27 1.10
N HIS A 17 -5.44 -9.07 1.82
CA HIS A 17 -5.92 -10.29 2.45
C HIS A 17 -7.05 -10.00 3.46
N ASN A 18 -6.95 -8.91 4.22
CA ASN A 18 -7.97 -8.49 5.18
C ASN A 18 -9.11 -7.69 4.53
N HIS A 19 -8.87 -7.06 3.38
CA HIS A 19 -9.82 -6.20 2.66
C HIS A 19 -10.00 -6.66 1.20
N PRO A 20 -10.65 -7.81 0.94
CA PRO A 20 -10.79 -8.36 -0.42
C PRO A 20 -11.60 -7.46 -1.36
N GLY A 21 -12.46 -6.57 -0.85
CA GLY A 21 -13.15 -5.56 -1.64
C GLY A 21 -12.21 -4.60 -2.38
N GLN A 22 -10.96 -4.47 -1.90
CA GLN A 22 -9.94 -3.59 -2.47
C GLN A 22 -9.11 -4.27 -3.58
N LEU A 23 -9.41 -5.53 -3.93
CA LEU A 23 -8.71 -6.30 -4.98
C LEU A 23 -8.73 -5.61 -6.35
N GLY A 24 -9.79 -4.85 -6.66
CA GLY A 24 -9.87 -4.11 -7.92
C GLY A 24 -8.74 -3.07 -8.05
N GLN A 25 -8.40 -2.39 -6.96
CA GLN A 25 -7.43 -1.29 -6.93
C GLN A 25 -5.98 -1.77 -7.06
N VAL A 26 -5.72 -2.96 -6.54
CA VAL A 26 -4.37 -3.57 -6.49
C VAL A 26 -4.14 -4.60 -7.60
N ARG A 27 -5.11 -4.81 -8.49
CA ARG A 27 -5.01 -5.81 -9.55
C ARG A 27 -3.77 -5.62 -10.42
N ARG A 28 -3.50 -4.39 -10.89
CA ARG A 28 -2.28 -4.10 -11.67
C ARG A 28 -1.00 -4.29 -10.87
N PHE A 29 -1.05 -3.98 -9.57
CA PHE A 29 0.06 -4.24 -8.66
C PHE A 29 0.37 -5.74 -8.61
N ALA A 30 -0.63 -6.59 -8.38
CA ALA A 30 -0.44 -8.04 -8.29
C ALA A 30 -0.10 -8.69 -9.63
N GLU A 31 -0.79 -8.32 -10.72
CA GLU A 31 -0.68 -8.99 -12.02
C GLU A 31 0.51 -8.51 -12.87
N TYR A 32 0.97 -7.27 -12.68
CA TYR A 32 1.96 -6.67 -13.58
C TYR A 32 3.16 -6.06 -12.85
N TYR A 33 2.95 -5.23 -11.83
CA TYR A 33 4.07 -4.55 -11.16
C TYR A 33 4.89 -5.49 -10.29
N LEU A 34 4.26 -6.38 -9.52
CA LEU A 34 4.94 -7.32 -8.62
C LEU A 34 5.82 -8.34 -9.39
N PRO A 35 5.34 -9.01 -10.46
CA PRO A 35 6.19 -9.92 -11.24
C PRO A 35 7.34 -9.20 -11.93
N THR A 36 7.11 -7.99 -12.43
CA THR A 36 8.15 -7.19 -13.09
C THR A 36 9.21 -6.73 -12.09
N THR A 37 8.78 -6.28 -10.90
CA THR A 37 9.70 -5.91 -9.82
C THR A 37 10.58 -7.09 -9.44
N ARG A 38 10.01 -8.28 -9.27
CA ARG A 38 10.77 -9.49 -8.98
C ARG A 38 11.84 -9.78 -10.05
N LYS A 39 11.50 -9.70 -11.34
CA LYS A 39 12.47 -9.89 -12.43
C LYS A 39 13.63 -8.89 -12.38
N LEU A 40 13.36 -7.63 -12.02
CA LEU A 40 14.40 -6.61 -11.87
C LEU A 40 15.32 -6.94 -10.68
N LEU A 41 14.75 -7.38 -9.55
CA LEU A 41 15.53 -7.82 -8.38
C LEU A 41 16.42 -9.02 -8.69
N ASP A 42 15.86 -10.03 -9.35
CA ASP A 42 16.59 -11.23 -9.74
C ASP A 42 17.74 -10.89 -10.71
N THR A 43 17.50 -9.98 -11.66
CA THR A 43 18.54 -9.47 -12.57
C THR A 43 19.65 -8.75 -11.82
N ALA A 44 19.32 -7.84 -10.91
CA ALA A 44 20.31 -7.10 -10.13
C ALA A 44 21.15 -8.02 -9.24
N GLN A 45 20.55 -9.05 -8.66
CA GLN A 45 21.25 -10.06 -7.86
C GLN A 45 22.15 -10.95 -8.73
N GLY A 46 21.65 -11.37 -9.90
CA GLY A 46 22.38 -12.23 -10.84
C GLY A 46 23.64 -11.57 -11.45
N LEU A 47 23.68 -10.24 -11.55
CA LEU A 47 24.87 -9.50 -11.99
C LEU A 47 26.04 -9.56 -10.99
N GLY A 48 25.78 -9.94 -9.74
CA GLY A 48 26.80 -10.08 -8.70
C GLY A 48 27.63 -8.81 -8.47
N SER A 49 28.84 -8.99 -7.93
CA SER A 49 29.83 -7.93 -7.73
C SER A 49 30.72 -7.70 -8.97
N THR A 50 30.28 -8.11 -10.15
CA THR A 50 31.07 -8.01 -11.39
C THR A 50 31.52 -6.57 -11.64
N ASP A 51 32.81 -6.40 -11.93
CA ASP A 51 33.49 -5.11 -12.20
C ASP A 51 33.35 -4.63 -13.65
N SER A 52 32.49 -5.26 -14.45
CA SER A 52 32.21 -4.76 -15.81
C SER A 52 31.37 -3.48 -15.73
N GLY A 53 31.78 -2.43 -16.44
CA GLY A 53 31.07 -1.15 -16.47
C GLY A 53 29.59 -1.30 -16.86
N GLN A 54 29.28 -2.21 -17.79
CA GLN A 54 27.90 -2.52 -18.19
C GLN A 54 27.08 -3.14 -17.05
N ALA A 55 27.65 -4.04 -16.24
CA ALA A 55 26.95 -4.60 -15.09
C ALA A 55 26.70 -3.54 -14.01
N GLN A 56 27.66 -2.61 -13.81
CA GLN A 56 27.47 -1.48 -12.89
C GLN A 56 26.33 -0.56 -13.36
N GLU A 57 26.26 -0.25 -14.64
CA GLU A 57 25.22 0.59 -15.26
C GLU A 57 23.84 -0.05 -15.11
N ILE A 58 23.68 -1.32 -15.49
CA ILE A 58 22.39 -2.03 -15.36
C ILE A 58 21.94 -2.09 -13.90
N ARG A 59 22.84 -2.37 -12.94
CA ARG A 59 22.49 -2.35 -11.51
C ARG A 59 22.03 -0.97 -11.05
N ARG A 60 22.65 0.10 -11.56
CA ARG A 60 22.28 1.48 -11.23
C ARG A 60 20.88 1.79 -11.76
N ASP A 61 20.58 1.44 -13.01
CA ASP A 61 19.27 1.65 -13.62
C ASP A 61 18.17 0.89 -12.88
N ILE A 62 18.44 -0.39 -12.53
CA ILE A 62 17.52 -1.19 -11.72
C ILE A 62 17.29 -0.54 -10.35
N THR A 63 18.34 -0.07 -9.68
CA THR A 63 18.21 0.61 -8.38
C THR A 63 17.37 1.88 -8.51
N GLY A 64 17.55 2.63 -9.59
CA GLY A 64 16.77 3.84 -9.88
C GLY A 64 15.28 3.54 -10.05
N ILE A 65 14.92 2.57 -10.88
CA ILE A 65 13.50 2.21 -11.07
C ILE A 65 12.88 1.59 -9.81
N LEU A 66 13.64 0.81 -9.03
CA LEU A 66 13.16 0.27 -7.75
C LEU A 66 12.83 1.36 -6.75
N HIS A 67 13.60 2.45 -6.74
CA HIS A 67 13.28 3.61 -5.91
C HIS A 67 11.94 4.25 -6.30
N THR A 68 11.71 4.46 -7.59
CA THR A 68 10.42 4.97 -8.10
C THR A 68 9.25 4.02 -7.77
N LEU A 69 9.45 2.71 -7.93
CA LEU A 69 8.46 1.70 -7.59
C LEU A 69 8.15 1.69 -6.09
N ASN A 70 9.15 1.85 -5.22
CA ASN A 70 8.96 1.94 -3.78
C ASN A 70 8.04 3.11 -3.39
N LEU A 71 8.27 4.28 -3.97
CA LEU A 71 7.42 5.47 -3.75
C LEU A 71 6.00 5.24 -4.27
N ALA A 72 5.85 4.64 -5.44
CA ALA A 72 4.55 4.32 -6.02
C ALA A 72 3.77 3.33 -5.14
N TYR A 73 4.43 2.33 -4.57
CA TYR A 73 3.79 1.34 -3.69
C TYR A 73 3.42 1.93 -2.33
N ALA A 74 4.26 2.80 -1.76
CA ALA A 74 3.90 3.54 -0.55
C ALA A 74 2.63 4.37 -0.78
N LYS A 75 2.59 5.12 -1.89
CA LYS A 75 1.40 5.90 -2.26
C LYS A 75 0.17 5.04 -2.50
N LEU A 76 0.32 3.89 -3.16
CA LEU A 76 -0.77 2.94 -3.34
C LEU A 76 -1.33 2.49 -1.99
N TYR A 77 -0.46 2.15 -1.04
CA TYR A 77 -0.87 1.76 0.30
C TYR A 77 -1.59 2.90 1.05
N ASP A 78 -1.09 4.13 0.96
CA ASP A 78 -1.76 5.31 1.55
C ASP A 78 -3.15 5.53 0.95
N THR A 79 -3.33 5.35 -0.37
CA THR A 79 -4.64 5.42 -1.03
C THR A 79 -5.59 4.35 -0.51
N LEU A 80 -5.12 3.11 -0.36
CA LEU A 80 -5.93 2.02 0.19
C LEU A 80 -6.38 2.30 1.63
N LEU A 81 -5.50 2.87 2.45
CA LEU A 81 -5.84 3.29 3.82
C LEU A 81 -6.86 4.43 3.83
N GLN A 82 -6.74 5.39 2.92
CA GLN A 82 -7.66 6.50 2.80
C GLN A 82 -9.09 6.03 2.45
N ASP A 83 -9.22 5.07 1.54
CA ASP A 83 -10.54 4.54 1.16
C ASP A 83 -11.21 3.82 2.33
N ILE A 84 -10.46 2.98 3.07
CA ILE A 84 -10.99 2.36 4.29
C ILE A 84 -11.34 3.40 5.35
N SER A 85 -10.52 4.45 5.51
CA SER A 85 -10.84 5.53 6.44
C SER A 85 -12.14 6.23 6.08
N LEU A 86 -12.43 6.42 4.79
CA LEU A 86 -13.66 7.05 4.32
C LEU A 86 -14.88 6.15 4.57
N ASP A 87 -14.75 4.85 4.28
CA ASP A 87 -15.79 3.86 4.53
C ASP A 87 -16.14 3.82 6.03
N VAL A 88 -15.13 3.73 6.90
CA VAL A 88 -15.30 3.73 8.36
C VAL A 88 -15.95 5.03 8.86
N SER A 89 -15.50 6.19 8.38
CA SER A 89 -16.12 7.47 8.75
C SER A 89 -17.60 7.52 8.35
N THR A 90 -17.95 7.03 7.16
CA THR A 90 -19.34 7.00 6.69
C THR A 90 -20.21 6.07 7.53
N GLU A 91 -19.69 4.91 7.93
CA GLU A 91 -20.37 3.98 8.81
C GLU A 91 -20.59 4.57 10.21
N ILE A 92 -19.59 5.27 10.75
CA ILE A 92 -19.70 5.99 12.03
C ILE A 92 -20.79 7.06 11.96
N ASP A 93 -20.78 7.92 10.93
CA ASP A 93 -21.78 8.98 10.75
C ASP A 93 -23.21 8.40 10.64
N THR A 94 -23.34 7.26 9.97
CA THR A 94 -24.62 6.54 9.83
C THR A 94 -25.09 6.00 11.18
N LEU A 95 -24.20 5.33 11.93
CA LEU A 95 -24.52 4.82 13.27
C LEU A 95 -24.88 5.96 14.23
N GLU A 96 -24.14 7.06 14.21
CA GLU A 96 -24.44 8.26 15.01
C GLU A 96 -25.85 8.80 14.68
N THR A 97 -26.17 8.89 13.39
CA THR A 97 -27.48 9.36 12.94
C THR A 97 -28.61 8.44 13.44
N MET A 98 -28.43 7.12 13.36
CA MET A 98 -29.40 6.15 13.85
C MET A 98 -29.57 6.23 15.37
N LEU A 99 -28.47 6.28 16.13
CA LEU A 99 -28.52 6.35 17.59
C LEU A 99 -29.17 7.66 18.09
N ARG A 100 -28.94 8.78 17.39
CA ARG A 100 -29.62 10.05 17.67
C ARG A 100 -31.12 9.96 17.40
N GLN A 101 -31.53 9.33 16.30
CA GLN A 101 -32.94 9.13 15.97
C GLN A 101 -33.65 8.24 17.00
N ASP A 102 -32.97 7.21 17.50
CA ASP A 102 -33.48 6.32 18.53
C ASP A 102 -33.46 6.95 19.95
N GLY A 103 -32.92 8.17 20.09
CA GLY A 103 -32.80 8.86 21.38
C GLY A 103 -31.78 8.24 22.33
N LEU A 104 -30.90 7.37 21.82
CA LEU A 104 -29.91 6.62 22.60
C LEU A 104 -28.64 7.43 22.90
N THR A 105 -28.50 8.61 22.30
CA THR A 105 -27.30 9.45 22.45
C THR A 105 -27.68 10.92 22.58
N HIS A 106 -27.12 11.61 23.56
CA HIS A 106 -27.37 13.04 23.77
C HIS A 106 -26.21 13.94 23.31
N ASP A 107 -24.96 13.44 23.31
CA ASP A 107 -23.76 14.25 23.05
C ASP A 107 -22.59 13.46 22.41
N PHE A 108 -22.81 12.89 21.22
CA PHE A 108 -21.81 12.05 20.53
C PHE A 108 -20.50 12.79 20.20
N ASP A 109 -20.58 14.10 19.94
CA ASP A 109 -19.45 14.95 19.56
C ASP A 109 -18.43 15.11 20.70
N SER A 110 -18.89 15.08 21.97
CA SER A 110 -18.00 15.15 23.14
C SER A 110 -17.35 13.80 23.51
N ASP A 111 -17.99 12.68 23.18
CA ASP A 111 -17.45 11.34 23.42
C ASP A 111 -16.40 10.95 22.36
N PHE A 112 -16.59 11.30 21.09
CA PHE A 112 -15.66 10.95 20.01
C PHE A 112 -14.38 11.80 20.00
N LYS A 113 -14.47 13.11 20.30
CA LYS A 113 -13.30 14.02 20.33
C LYS A 113 -12.36 13.83 21.52
N ARG A 114 -12.72 12.95 22.47
CA ARG A 114 -11.93 12.66 23.68
C ARG A 114 -11.09 11.38 23.58
N GLY A 115 -11.30 10.55 22.56
CA GLY A 115 -10.49 9.34 22.27
C GLY A 115 -9.32 9.65 21.35
#